data_AF-A0A9X3H9S5-F1
#
_entry.id   AF-A0A9X3H9S5-F1
#
_cell.length_a   1.000
_cell.length_b   1.000
_cell.length_c   1.000
_cell.angle_alpha   90.00
_cell.angle_beta   90.00
_cell.angle_gamma   90.00
#
_symmetry.space_group_name_H-M   'P 1'
#
loop_
_entity.id
_entity.type
_entity.pdbx_description
1 polymer ?
#
loop_
_entity_poly.entity_id
_entity_poly.type
_entity_poly.pdbx_seq_one_letter_code
_entity_poly.pdbx_strand_id
1 'polypeptide(L)'
;MKKLYLLGFLFISTLIQAQPFGNEWINYNQKYYKFSIAEDGVYRITFNDLANAGIPISGIDPDNIQLFAVNEEVPIYIEGGEDGFFNSTDFIEFIGHKNDGSLETSLYDTPEDQPNPYYSLFNDSLNYFLTWNTTGDNLRFQENDLSDLDSYEPREFIWKRLRQVYSNGYYQGQLDAIGISIPYYTKGEGWMSSRFGIPQGSSSITTTFNTIGVYQEVGAPAAEVSSVSAGVSNAPSGNGNNHFLQIRYGTENALAVNFQFQGYEVNRF
;
A
#
# COMPACT_ATOMS: atom_id res chain seq x y z
N MET A 1 37.67 -14.93 36.14
CA MET A 1 37.27 -15.13 34.73
C MET A 1 35.87 -15.73 34.59
N LYS A 2 35.54 -16.88 35.21
CA LYS A 2 34.16 -17.48 35.13
C LYS A 2 33.00 -16.58 35.58
N LYS A 3 33.20 -15.72 36.60
CA LYS A 3 32.18 -14.76 37.07
C LYS A 3 31.95 -13.57 36.13
N LEU A 4 32.92 -13.23 35.28
CA LEU A 4 32.80 -12.13 34.31
C LEU A 4 31.93 -12.53 33.11
N TYR A 5 32.03 -13.80 32.67
CA TYR A 5 31.16 -14.34 31.64
C TYR A 5 29.69 -14.42 32.09
N LEU A 6 29.44 -14.70 33.37
CA LEU A 6 28.09 -14.75 33.92
C LEU A 6 27.42 -13.37 33.96
N LEU A 7 28.17 -12.32 34.33
CA LEU A 7 27.71 -10.93 34.28
C LEU A 7 27.49 -10.43 32.85
N GLY A 8 28.35 -10.83 31.90
CA GLY A 8 28.15 -10.55 30.48
C GLY A 8 26.89 -11.23 29.91
N PHE A 9 26.61 -12.46 30.32
CA PHE A 9 25.41 -13.19 29.89
C PHE A 9 24.11 -12.57 30.43
N LEU A 10 24.13 -12.05 31.67
CA LEU A 10 22.98 -11.37 32.28
C LEU A 10 22.64 -10.03 31.60
N PHE A 11 23.66 -9.30 31.12
CA PHE A 11 23.50 -8.05 30.38
C PHE A 11 23.03 -8.26 28.93
N ILE A 12 23.36 -9.40 28.31
CA ILE A 12 22.89 -9.73 26.96
C ILE A 12 21.41 -10.17 26.99
N SER A 13 20.96 -10.83 28.06
CA SER A 13 19.55 -11.25 28.18
C SER A 13 18.54 -10.10 28.29
N THR A 14 18.95 -8.90 28.71
CA THR A 14 18.09 -7.72 28.78
C THR A 14 17.95 -6.98 27.44
N LEU A 15 18.67 -7.42 26.40
CA LEU A 15 18.59 -6.86 25.05
C LEU A 15 17.72 -7.71 24.10
N ILE A 16 17.12 -8.79 24.61
CA ILE A 16 16.19 -9.61 23.85
C ILE A 16 14.84 -8.89 23.85
N GLN A 17 14.60 -8.07 22.84
CA GLN A 17 13.25 -7.63 22.49
C GLN A 17 12.46 -8.89 22.10
N ALA A 18 11.34 -9.14 22.79
CA ALA A 18 10.41 -10.19 22.36
C ALA A 18 9.96 -9.91 20.92
N GLN A 19 9.76 -10.94 20.11
CA GLN A 19 9.25 -10.76 18.75
C GLN A 19 7.86 -10.13 18.82
N PRO A 20 7.60 -9.04 18.09
CA PRO A 20 6.25 -8.51 17.98
C PRO A 20 5.34 -9.58 17.36
N PHE A 21 4.19 -9.82 17.97
CA PHE A 21 3.16 -10.76 17.55
C PHE A 21 2.20 -10.16 16.51
N GLY A 22 2.29 -8.85 16.24
CA GLY A 22 1.46 -8.12 15.28
C GLY A 22 0.12 -7.63 15.86
N ASN A 23 -0.11 -7.86 17.16
CA ASN A 23 -1.31 -7.43 17.88
C ASN A 23 -1.02 -6.31 18.88
N GLU A 24 0.15 -5.68 18.81
CA GLU A 24 0.60 -4.63 19.75
C GLU A 24 -0.31 -3.41 19.76
N TRP A 25 -1.00 -3.14 18.64
CA TRP A 25 -1.98 -2.07 18.50
C TRP A 25 -3.29 -2.34 19.26
N ILE A 26 -3.52 -3.56 19.74
CA ILE A 26 -4.75 -3.97 20.42
C ILE A 26 -4.59 -3.79 21.93
N ASN A 27 -5.37 -2.87 22.49
CA ASN A 27 -5.62 -2.80 23.92
C ASN A 27 -6.91 -3.55 24.25
N TYR A 28 -6.79 -4.69 24.92
CA TYR A 28 -7.93 -5.53 25.27
C TYR A 28 -8.93 -4.90 26.25
N ASN A 29 -8.61 -3.76 26.85
CA ASN A 29 -9.55 -2.99 27.69
C ASN A 29 -10.33 -1.92 26.91
N GLN A 30 -10.01 -1.70 25.62
CA GLN A 30 -10.73 -0.78 24.74
C GLN A 30 -11.81 -1.52 23.93
N LYS A 31 -12.80 -0.75 23.46
CA LYS A 31 -13.77 -1.21 22.45
C LYS A 31 -13.36 -0.68 21.09
N TYR A 32 -13.48 -1.53 20.07
CA TYR A 32 -13.14 -1.18 18.70
C TYR A 32 -14.38 -1.29 17.81
N TYR A 33 -14.67 -0.23 17.07
CA TYR A 33 -15.79 -0.15 16.13
C TYR A 33 -15.24 -0.30 14.72
N LYS A 34 -15.56 -1.42 14.07
CA LYS A 34 -15.05 -1.75 12.74
C LYS A 34 -15.94 -1.16 11.65
N PHE A 35 -15.31 -0.55 10.65
CA PHE A 35 -15.93 -0.21 9.37
C PHE A 35 -14.95 -0.50 8.22
N SER A 36 -15.43 -0.46 6.98
CA SER A 36 -14.64 -0.85 5.81
C SER A 36 -14.64 0.25 4.75
N ILE A 37 -13.50 0.43 4.08
CA ILE A 37 -13.29 1.41 3.01
C ILE A 37 -12.88 0.68 1.73
N ALA A 38 -13.61 0.92 0.64
CA ALA A 38 -13.39 0.27 -0.66
C ALA A 38 -12.72 1.19 -1.70
N GLU A 39 -12.59 2.48 -1.41
CA GLU A 39 -12.04 3.48 -2.32
C GLU A 39 -11.03 4.36 -1.58
N ASP A 40 -10.01 4.85 -2.29
CA ASP A 40 -9.07 5.81 -1.72
C ASP A 40 -9.73 7.19 -1.67
N GLY A 41 -9.58 7.92 -0.56
CA GLY A 41 -10.19 9.24 -0.44
C GLY A 41 -10.02 9.91 0.92
N VAL A 42 -10.57 11.12 1.04
CA VAL A 42 -10.73 11.80 2.33
C VAL A 42 -12.12 11.45 2.85
N TYR A 43 -12.17 10.91 4.06
CA TYR A 43 -13.39 10.45 4.72
C TYR A 43 -13.69 11.32 5.91
N ARG A 44 -14.98 11.53 6.16
CA ARG A 44 -15.49 12.26 7.31
C ARG A 44 -16.47 11.38 8.10
N ILE A 45 -16.28 11.32 9.40
CA ILE A 45 -17.20 10.68 10.36
C ILE A 45 -17.77 11.79 11.24
N THR A 46 -19.06 12.08 11.09
CA THR A 46 -19.76 13.08 11.89
C THR A 46 -20.31 12.48 13.18
N PHE A 47 -20.67 13.35 14.13
CA PHE A 47 -21.46 12.94 15.31
C PHE A 47 -22.70 12.09 14.94
N ASN A 48 -23.43 12.50 13.89
CA ASN A 48 -24.65 11.79 13.48
C ASN A 48 -24.35 10.39 12.93
N ASP A 49 -23.23 10.20 12.24
CA ASP A 49 -22.82 8.86 11.76
C ASP A 49 -22.59 7.91 12.94
N LEU A 50 -21.90 8.39 13.97
CA LEU A 50 -21.63 7.64 15.21
C LEU A 50 -22.93 7.35 15.98
N ALA A 51 -23.79 8.35 16.14
CA ALA A 51 -25.06 8.22 16.84
C ALA A 51 -26.00 7.21 16.13
N ASN A 52 -26.10 7.28 14.80
CA ASN A 52 -26.89 6.35 13.99
C ASN A 52 -26.35 4.92 14.05
N ALA A 53 -25.02 4.77 14.20
CA ALA A 53 -24.37 3.47 14.42
C ALA A 53 -24.50 2.96 15.87
N GLY A 54 -25.14 3.71 16.77
CA GLY A 54 -25.29 3.35 18.19
C GLY A 54 -23.98 3.44 18.98
N ILE A 55 -23.02 4.24 18.52
CA ILE A 55 -21.73 4.42 19.16
C ILE A 55 -21.87 5.53 20.23
N PRO A 56 -21.61 5.23 21.52
CA PRO A 56 -21.77 6.19 22.60
C PRO A 56 -20.57 7.16 22.66
N ILE A 57 -20.55 8.14 21.76
CA ILE A 57 -19.47 9.14 21.68
C ILE A 57 -19.67 10.30 22.67
N SER A 58 -20.90 10.53 23.14
CA SER A 58 -21.23 11.59 24.08
C SER A 58 -20.52 11.35 25.43
N GLY A 59 -19.63 12.28 25.80
CA GLY A 59 -18.82 12.19 27.02
C GLY A 59 -17.44 11.56 26.83
N ILE A 60 -17.06 11.22 25.59
CA ILE A 60 -15.68 10.94 25.24
C ILE A 60 -15.00 12.26 24.90
N ASP A 61 -13.87 12.49 25.55
CA ASP A 61 -12.97 13.59 25.21
C ASP A 61 -12.39 13.35 23.80
N PRO A 62 -12.62 14.26 22.83
CA PRO A 62 -12.16 14.12 21.45
C PRO A 62 -10.65 13.88 21.33
N ASP A 63 -9.84 14.40 22.25
CA ASP A 63 -8.39 14.21 22.25
C ASP A 63 -7.99 12.74 22.44
N ASN A 64 -8.88 11.92 23.00
CA ASN A 64 -8.63 10.49 23.23
C ASN A 64 -9.02 9.60 22.05
N ILE A 65 -9.65 10.13 20.99
CA ILE A 65 -10.11 9.33 19.84
C ILE A 65 -8.91 8.81 19.04
N GLN A 66 -8.99 7.55 18.61
CA GLN A 66 -7.96 6.88 17.81
C GLN A 66 -8.61 6.14 16.64
N LEU A 67 -7.90 6.08 15.53
CA LEU A 67 -8.28 5.31 14.36
C LEU A 67 -7.14 4.36 14.01
N PHE A 68 -7.43 3.09 13.77
CA PHE A 68 -6.43 2.09 13.39
C PHE A 68 -6.77 1.42 12.07
N ALA A 69 -5.75 1.16 11.25
CA ALA A 69 -5.81 0.31 10.07
C ALA A 69 -4.44 -0.35 9.86
N VAL A 70 -4.40 -1.56 9.31
CA VAL A 70 -3.12 -2.26 9.00
C VAL A 70 -2.20 -2.35 10.23
N ASN A 71 -2.77 -2.56 11.43
CA ASN A 71 -2.04 -2.65 12.70
C ASN A 71 -1.33 -1.35 13.14
N GLU A 72 -1.63 -0.21 12.52
CA GLU A 72 -1.02 1.09 12.81
C GLU A 72 -2.09 2.14 13.09
N GLU A 73 -1.75 3.15 13.89
CA GLU A 73 -2.63 4.30 14.10
C GLU A 73 -2.64 5.17 12.83
N VAL A 74 -3.83 5.58 12.42
CA VAL A 74 -4.07 6.43 11.26
C VAL A 74 -4.21 7.88 11.77
N PRO A 75 -3.45 8.84 11.22
CA PRO A 75 -3.62 10.25 11.58
C PRO A 75 -5.05 10.70 11.29
N ILE A 76 -5.65 11.37 12.27
CA ILE A 76 -6.98 11.99 12.12
C ILE A 76 -6.92 13.49 12.39
N TYR A 77 -7.83 14.21 11.75
CA TYR A 77 -8.19 15.58 12.06
C TYR A 77 -9.51 15.54 12.81
N ILE A 78 -9.67 16.40 13.81
CA ILE A 78 -10.92 16.54 14.54
C ILE A 78 -11.29 18.01 14.51
N GLU A 79 -12.43 18.33 13.89
CA GLU A 79 -13.02 19.66 13.93
C GLU A 79 -14.01 19.71 15.08
N GLY A 80 -13.84 20.69 15.95
CA GLY A 80 -14.65 20.83 17.16
C GLY A 80 -14.26 19.80 18.22
N GLY A 81 -14.17 20.25 19.46
CA GLY A 81 -13.77 19.39 20.58
C GLY A 81 -12.75 20.01 21.51
N GLU A 82 -12.36 21.26 21.26
CA GLU A 82 -11.50 22.06 22.12
C GLU A 82 -12.14 22.34 23.49
N ASP A 83 -13.45 22.15 23.59
CA ASP A 83 -14.22 22.20 24.83
C ASP A 83 -14.22 20.87 25.60
N GLY A 84 -13.54 19.84 25.08
CA GLY A 84 -13.44 18.50 25.67
C GLY A 84 -14.66 17.61 25.41
N PHE A 85 -15.56 17.99 24.50
CA PHE A 85 -16.76 17.21 24.18
C PHE A 85 -16.94 17.05 22.67
N PHE A 86 -17.26 15.83 22.23
CA PHE A 86 -17.65 15.59 20.85
C PHE A 86 -19.14 15.91 20.63
N ASN A 87 -19.41 17.10 20.12
CA ASN A 87 -20.74 17.71 19.97
C ASN A 87 -21.35 17.42 18.59
N SER A 88 -22.61 17.85 18.40
CA SER A 88 -23.38 17.56 17.17
C SER A 88 -22.83 18.19 15.88
N THR A 89 -21.95 19.19 16.00
CA THR A 89 -21.29 19.88 14.88
C THR A 89 -19.94 19.29 14.52
N ASP A 90 -19.43 18.41 15.37
CA ASP A 90 -18.04 17.99 15.33
C ASP A 90 -17.87 16.78 14.41
N PHE A 91 -16.68 16.64 13.86
CA PHE A 91 -16.37 15.55 12.95
C PHE A 91 -14.91 15.14 12.99
N ILE A 92 -14.68 13.89 12.59
CA ILE A 92 -13.36 13.30 12.39
C ILE A 92 -13.10 13.22 10.89
N GLU A 93 -11.94 13.68 10.43
CA GLU A 93 -11.47 13.49 9.05
C GLU A 93 -10.18 12.69 8.99
N PHE A 94 -10.05 11.89 7.96
CA PHE A 94 -8.85 11.08 7.74
C PHE A 94 -8.70 10.69 6.27
N ILE A 95 -7.49 10.30 5.90
CA ILE A 95 -7.20 9.74 4.58
C ILE A 95 -7.44 8.23 4.66
N GLY A 96 -8.47 7.78 3.98
CA GLY A 96 -8.84 6.38 3.86
C GLY A 96 -8.22 5.76 2.60
N HIS A 97 -7.77 4.52 2.74
CA HIS A 97 -7.22 3.71 1.67
C HIS A 97 -8.04 2.44 1.52
N LYS A 98 -8.23 2.01 0.28
CA LYS A 98 -8.80 0.69 -0.01
C LYS A 98 -7.79 -0.42 0.26
N ASN A 99 -8.23 -1.68 0.17
CA ASN A 99 -7.27 -2.79 0.21
C ASN A 99 -6.52 -2.88 -1.13
N ASP A 100 -5.25 -2.50 -1.12
CA ASP A 100 -4.39 -2.45 -2.30
C ASP A 100 -3.55 -3.71 -2.48
N GLY A 101 -3.66 -4.72 -1.63
CA GLY A 101 -2.89 -5.96 -1.78
C GLY A 101 -1.52 -5.96 -1.10
N SER A 102 -1.15 -4.88 -0.41
CA SER A 102 0.12 -4.77 0.32
C SER A 102 0.21 -5.71 1.54
N LEU A 103 -0.91 -6.10 2.14
CA LEU A 103 -0.94 -7.06 3.25
C LEU A 103 -0.53 -8.47 2.81
N GLU A 104 -0.81 -8.80 1.55
CA GLU A 104 -0.58 -10.10 0.93
C GLU A 104 0.87 -10.32 0.52
N THR A 105 1.73 -9.29 0.58
CA THR A 105 3.16 -9.43 0.31
C THR A 105 3.81 -10.51 1.17
N SER A 106 3.35 -10.67 2.41
CA SER A 106 3.82 -11.70 3.35
C SER A 106 3.46 -13.14 2.98
N LEU A 107 2.56 -13.33 2.01
CA LEU A 107 2.14 -14.65 1.53
C LEU A 107 3.09 -15.26 0.49
N TYR A 108 3.98 -14.44 -0.08
CA TYR A 108 4.98 -14.84 -1.05
C TYR A 108 6.30 -15.17 -0.36
N ASP A 109 7.09 -16.09 -0.93
CA ASP A 109 8.42 -16.46 -0.39
C ASP A 109 9.36 -15.25 -0.33
N THR A 110 9.33 -14.40 -1.36
CA THR A 110 9.97 -13.09 -1.35
C THR A 110 8.95 -12.01 -1.69
N PRO A 111 9.00 -10.82 -1.05
CA PRO A 111 8.12 -9.70 -1.39
C PRO A 111 8.11 -9.35 -2.88
N GLU A 112 9.26 -9.49 -3.53
CA GLU A 112 9.45 -9.18 -4.95
C GLU A 112 8.68 -10.13 -5.88
N ASP A 113 8.32 -11.33 -5.41
CA ASP A 113 7.55 -12.31 -6.17
C ASP A 113 6.08 -11.93 -6.34
N GLN A 114 5.57 -10.96 -5.56
CA GLN A 114 4.24 -10.38 -5.76
C GLN A 114 4.25 -9.48 -7.01
N PRO A 115 3.56 -9.87 -8.10
CA PRO A 115 3.58 -9.09 -9.34
C PRO A 115 2.80 -7.78 -9.23
N ASN A 116 1.76 -7.74 -8.40
CA ASN A 116 0.88 -6.58 -8.25
C ASN A 116 0.57 -6.29 -6.77
N PRO A 117 1.32 -5.38 -6.13
CA PRO A 117 1.06 -4.94 -4.76
C PRO A 117 0.05 -3.78 -4.67
N TYR A 118 -0.73 -3.54 -5.74
CA TYR A 118 -1.72 -2.45 -5.82
C TYR A 118 -3.14 -2.95 -6.15
N TYR A 119 -3.33 -4.27 -6.14
CA TYR A 119 -4.64 -4.91 -6.18
C TYR A 119 -4.65 -6.16 -5.31
N SER A 120 -5.53 -6.21 -4.31
CA SER A 120 -5.62 -7.35 -3.38
C SER A 120 -6.07 -8.64 -4.06
N LEU A 121 -5.57 -9.75 -3.51
CA LEU A 121 -5.91 -11.10 -3.95
C LEU A 121 -7.29 -11.54 -3.43
N PHE A 122 -7.82 -10.89 -2.39
CA PHE A 122 -8.99 -11.38 -1.65
C PHE A 122 -10.21 -10.46 -1.73
N ASN A 123 -10.03 -9.14 -1.53
CA ASN A 123 -11.13 -8.19 -1.52
C ASN A 123 -10.64 -6.77 -1.83
N ASP A 124 -11.56 -5.86 -2.13
CA ASP A 124 -11.25 -4.45 -2.40
C ASP A 124 -11.26 -3.56 -1.15
N SER A 125 -11.68 -4.09 0.00
CA SER A 125 -12.07 -3.28 1.15
C SER A 125 -11.13 -3.46 2.33
N LEU A 126 -10.53 -2.36 2.80
CA LEU A 126 -9.68 -2.33 3.99
C LEU A 126 -10.52 -2.05 5.23
N ASN A 127 -10.21 -2.72 6.35
CA ASN A 127 -10.92 -2.50 7.62
C ASN A 127 -10.20 -1.46 8.47
N TYR A 128 -11.00 -0.53 9.00
CA TYR A 128 -10.60 0.49 9.95
C TYR A 128 -11.31 0.24 11.28
N PHE A 129 -10.66 0.62 12.37
CA PHE A 129 -11.14 0.44 13.73
C PHE A 129 -11.08 1.75 14.50
N LEU A 130 -12.25 2.30 14.81
CA LEU A 130 -12.37 3.48 15.67
C LEU A 130 -12.38 3.05 17.13
N THR A 131 -11.61 3.74 17.97
CA THR A 131 -11.56 3.53 19.43
C THR A 131 -11.21 4.84 20.14
N TRP A 132 -11.06 4.80 21.47
CA TRP A 132 -10.61 5.93 22.26
C TRP A 132 -9.91 5.48 23.54
N ASN A 133 -8.83 6.17 23.93
CA ASN A 133 -8.05 5.90 25.13
C ASN A 133 -8.37 6.88 26.27
N THR A 134 -7.41 7.10 27.17
CA THR A 134 -7.55 8.00 28.33
C THR A 134 -6.32 8.90 28.55
N THR A 135 -5.36 8.90 27.60
CA THR A 135 -4.01 9.45 27.82
C THR A 135 -3.59 10.50 26.80
N GLY A 136 -4.41 10.81 25.79
CA GLY A 136 -4.25 11.98 24.90
C GLY A 136 -3.04 12.01 23.94
N ASP A 137 -2.19 10.99 23.91
CA ASP A 137 -1.03 10.90 23.00
C ASP A 137 -1.38 10.08 21.74
N ASN A 138 -2.12 10.71 20.84
CA ASN A 138 -2.71 10.07 19.66
C ASN A 138 -2.26 10.74 18.36
N LEU A 139 -2.29 9.99 17.25
CA LEU A 139 -1.82 10.49 15.97
C LEU A 139 -2.81 11.48 15.36
N ARG A 140 -2.32 12.68 15.01
CA ARG A 140 -3.12 13.79 14.49
C ARG A 140 -2.50 14.41 13.25
N PHE A 141 -3.33 14.98 12.37
CA PHE A 141 -2.83 15.93 11.38
C PHE A 141 -2.40 17.21 12.08
N GLN A 142 -1.24 17.74 11.68
CA GLN A 142 -0.79 19.06 12.09
C GLN A 142 -1.39 20.10 11.14
N GLU A 143 -2.11 21.07 11.69
CA GLU A 143 -2.53 22.23 10.94
C GLU A 143 -1.32 23.13 10.63
N ASN A 144 -1.24 23.56 9.39
CA ASN A 144 -0.26 24.56 8.97
C ASN A 144 -0.90 25.94 9.04
N ASP A 145 -0.23 26.87 9.71
CA ASP A 145 -0.60 28.27 9.66
C ASP A 145 -0.26 28.85 8.27
N LEU A 146 -1.30 29.17 7.51
CA LEU A 146 -1.18 29.75 6.16
C LEU A 146 -1.21 31.29 6.17
N SER A 147 -1.05 31.93 7.33
CA SER A 147 -1.09 33.40 7.43
C SER A 147 0.14 34.10 6.83
N ASP A 148 1.29 33.43 6.75
CA ASP A 148 2.53 33.97 6.18
C ASP A 148 3.06 33.11 5.02
N LEU A 149 2.32 33.11 3.91
CA LEU A 149 2.76 32.46 2.67
C LEU A 149 3.95 33.16 2.02
N ASP A 150 4.19 34.44 2.32
CA ASP A 150 5.28 35.24 1.75
C ASP A 150 6.66 34.78 2.24
N SER A 151 6.72 34.08 3.37
CA SER A 151 7.94 33.43 3.89
C SER A 151 8.37 32.18 3.12
N TYR A 152 7.52 31.63 2.25
CA TYR A 152 7.80 30.42 1.49
C TYR A 152 8.31 30.74 0.07
N GLU A 153 9.40 30.08 -0.32
CA GLU A 153 9.89 30.13 -1.70
C GLU A 153 9.03 29.23 -2.62
N PRO A 154 8.43 29.76 -3.70
CA PRO A 154 7.63 28.96 -4.62
C PRO A 154 8.45 27.86 -5.29
N ARG A 155 7.90 26.64 -5.35
CA ARG A 155 8.49 25.57 -6.16
C ARG A 155 8.02 25.68 -7.61
N GLU A 156 8.97 25.62 -8.53
CA GLU A 156 8.70 25.73 -9.98
C GLU A 156 7.90 24.53 -10.52
N PHE A 157 8.08 23.35 -9.91
CA PHE A 157 7.37 22.14 -10.28
C PHE A 157 7.11 21.25 -9.06
N ILE A 158 6.17 20.33 -9.23
CA ILE A 158 5.92 19.23 -8.30
C ILE A 158 5.95 17.91 -9.06
N TRP A 159 6.40 16.86 -8.38
CA TRP A 159 6.30 15.51 -8.92
C TRP A 159 4.88 15.00 -8.79
N LYS A 160 4.29 14.58 -9.91
CA LYS A 160 3.00 13.87 -9.93
C LYS A 160 3.25 12.41 -10.29
N ARG A 161 2.85 11.50 -9.41
CA ARG A 161 2.83 10.06 -9.70
C ARG A 161 1.50 9.69 -10.34
N LEU A 162 1.56 9.06 -11.52
CA LEU A 162 0.42 8.41 -12.17
C LEU A 162 0.68 6.90 -12.18
N ARG A 163 -0.36 6.10 -11.97
CA ARG A 163 -0.26 4.64 -11.92
C ARG A 163 -1.43 4.00 -12.65
N GLN A 164 -1.13 3.04 -13.51
CA GLN A 164 -2.12 2.12 -14.07
C GLN A 164 -1.96 0.78 -13.36
N VAL A 165 -3.01 0.33 -12.69
CA VAL A 165 -3.09 -1.00 -12.09
C VAL A 165 -3.94 -1.87 -12.99
N TYR A 166 -3.48 -3.07 -13.29
CA TYR A 166 -4.22 -4.04 -14.09
C TYR A 166 -4.67 -5.21 -13.23
N SER A 167 -5.93 -5.62 -13.38
CA SER A 167 -6.54 -6.72 -12.62
C SER A 167 -7.53 -7.53 -13.44
N ASN A 168 -7.47 -7.47 -14.77
CA ASN A 168 -8.38 -8.19 -15.65
C ASN A 168 -7.91 -9.62 -16.00
N GLY A 169 -6.81 -10.10 -15.41
CA GLY A 169 -6.37 -11.50 -15.51
C GLY A 169 -5.72 -11.99 -14.21
N TYR A 170 -6.21 -13.11 -13.67
CA TYR A 170 -5.56 -13.82 -12.56
C TYR A 170 -4.70 -14.97 -13.11
N TYR A 171 -3.50 -15.14 -12.56
CA TYR A 171 -2.60 -16.23 -12.92
C TYR A 171 -2.11 -16.96 -11.68
N GLN A 172 -1.99 -18.28 -11.75
CA GLN A 172 -1.68 -19.18 -10.62
C GLN A 172 -0.17 -19.36 -10.37
N GLY A 173 0.68 -18.53 -10.99
CA GLY A 173 2.14 -18.66 -10.90
C GLY A 173 2.67 -20.02 -11.32
N GLN A 174 3.78 -20.41 -10.70
CA GLN A 174 4.51 -21.64 -11.02
C GLN A 174 3.73 -22.87 -10.58
N LEU A 175 3.55 -23.81 -11.51
CA LEU A 175 2.95 -25.11 -11.23
C LEU A 175 4.03 -26.15 -10.89
N ASP A 176 3.63 -27.22 -10.22
CA ASP A 176 4.50 -28.37 -9.97
C ASP A 176 4.85 -29.14 -11.26
N ALA A 177 5.68 -30.18 -11.14
CA ALA A 177 6.17 -30.95 -12.28
C ALA A 177 5.09 -31.68 -13.09
N ILE A 178 3.88 -31.84 -12.55
CA ILE A 178 2.74 -32.49 -13.21
C ILE A 178 1.61 -31.51 -13.53
N GLY A 179 1.82 -30.21 -13.34
CA GLY A 179 0.90 -29.15 -13.72
C GLY A 179 -0.15 -28.81 -12.66
N ILE A 180 0.09 -29.12 -11.39
CA ILE A 180 -0.79 -28.78 -10.27
C ILE A 180 -0.31 -27.49 -9.59
N SER A 181 -1.26 -26.64 -9.17
CA SER A 181 -0.99 -25.45 -8.37
C SER A 181 -0.42 -25.81 -7.01
N ILE A 182 0.60 -25.09 -6.58
CA ILE A 182 1.23 -25.26 -5.27
C ILE A 182 0.49 -24.48 -4.18
N PRO A 183 0.55 -24.90 -2.91
CA PRO A 183 -0.30 -24.37 -1.84
C PRO A 183 0.16 -23.02 -1.26
N TYR A 184 1.27 -22.46 -1.75
CA TYR A 184 1.82 -21.16 -1.38
C TYR A 184 1.90 -20.27 -2.61
N TYR A 185 1.83 -18.96 -2.41
CA TYR A 185 1.88 -18.00 -3.51
C TYR A 185 3.27 -17.96 -4.12
N THR A 186 3.32 -17.98 -5.45
CA THR A 186 4.59 -18.06 -6.17
C THR A 186 4.84 -16.91 -7.10
N LYS A 187 6.07 -16.80 -7.58
CA LYS A 187 6.47 -15.80 -8.55
C LYS A 187 5.52 -15.78 -9.76
N GLY A 188 4.98 -14.61 -10.06
CA GLY A 188 4.03 -14.40 -11.14
C GLY A 188 2.61 -14.90 -10.84
N GLU A 189 2.30 -15.30 -9.61
CA GLU A 189 0.93 -15.54 -9.15
C GLU A 189 0.25 -14.23 -8.73
N GLY A 190 -0.97 -14.00 -9.20
CA GLY A 190 -1.79 -12.86 -8.79
C GLY A 190 -2.53 -12.16 -9.94
N TRP A 191 -3.15 -11.03 -9.62
CA TRP A 191 -3.90 -10.19 -10.55
C TRP A 191 -2.99 -9.29 -11.37
N MET A 192 -3.13 -9.36 -12.69
CA MET A 192 -2.37 -8.58 -13.66
C MET A 192 -3.28 -8.20 -14.83
N SER A 193 -2.67 -7.66 -15.88
CA SER A 193 -3.36 -7.50 -17.16
C SER A 193 -3.72 -8.86 -17.77
N SER A 194 -4.68 -8.87 -18.69
CA SER A 194 -4.79 -9.98 -19.65
C SER A 194 -3.43 -10.29 -20.27
N ARG A 195 -3.16 -11.58 -20.53
CA ARG A 195 -1.94 -12.05 -21.19
C ARG A 195 -1.75 -11.31 -22.51
N PHE A 196 -0.52 -10.87 -22.78
CA PHE A 196 -0.06 -10.44 -24.10
C PHE A 196 1.07 -11.38 -24.54
N GLY A 197 1.28 -11.54 -25.84
CA GLY A 197 2.13 -12.59 -26.39
C GLY A 197 1.37 -13.86 -26.76
N ILE A 198 1.99 -15.03 -26.58
CA ILE A 198 1.42 -16.34 -26.97
C ILE A 198 0.20 -16.70 -26.09
N PRO A 199 -0.88 -17.27 -26.65
CA PRO A 199 -1.10 -17.63 -28.07
C PRO A 199 -1.68 -16.49 -28.92
N GLN A 200 -1.89 -15.30 -28.36
CA GLN A 200 -2.52 -14.16 -29.03
C GLN A 200 -1.64 -13.51 -30.11
N GLY A 201 -0.36 -13.91 -30.22
CA GLY A 201 0.60 -13.41 -31.20
C GLY A 201 1.43 -12.24 -30.67
N SER A 202 2.00 -11.43 -31.56
CA SER A 202 2.75 -10.22 -31.22
C SER A 202 1.78 -9.12 -30.73
N SER A 203 1.23 -9.28 -29.53
CA SER A 203 0.37 -8.30 -28.89
C SER A 203 1.15 -7.45 -27.88
N SER A 204 0.71 -6.20 -27.72
CA SER A 204 1.26 -5.23 -26.78
C SER A 204 0.16 -4.68 -25.89
N ILE A 205 0.53 -4.26 -24.69
CA ILE A 205 -0.32 -3.45 -23.83
C ILE A 205 0.22 -2.02 -23.88
N THR A 206 -0.66 -1.08 -24.24
CA THR A 206 -0.33 0.34 -24.30
C THR A 206 -1.08 1.08 -23.21
N THR A 207 -0.35 1.85 -22.41
CA THR A 207 -0.90 2.74 -21.38
C THR A 207 -0.58 4.18 -21.73
N THR A 208 -1.56 5.06 -21.65
CA THR A 208 -1.36 6.51 -21.85
C THR A 208 -1.51 7.24 -20.53
N PHE A 209 -0.47 7.97 -20.13
CA PHE A 209 -0.49 8.82 -18.94
C PHE A 209 -0.65 10.28 -19.35
N ASN A 210 -1.83 10.85 -19.11
CA ASN A 210 -2.09 12.26 -19.38
C ASN A 210 -1.66 13.11 -18.19
N THR A 211 -0.64 13.95 -18.40
CA THR A 211 -0.16 14.90 -17.38
C THR A 211 -0.57 16.31 -17.77
N ILE A 212 -1.36 16.96 -16.92
CA ILE A 212 -1.74 18.38 -17.11
C ILE A 212 -0.63 19.24 -16.49
N GLY A 213 -0.25 20.33 -17.17
CA GLY A 213 0.73 21.28 -16.63
C GLY A 213 2.15 20.73 -16.58
N VAL A 214 2.58 20.00 -17.61
CA VAL A 214 3.97 19.52 -17.71
C VAL A 214 4.91 20.72 -17.69
N TYR A 215 5.86 20.73 -16.75
CA TYR A 215 6.92 21.73 -16.69
C TYR A 215 7.94 21.44 -17.79
N GLN A 216 8.12 22.37 -18.73
CA GLN A 216 8.98 22.23 -19.92
C GLN A 216 10.09 23.29 -20.01
N GLU A 217 10.28 24.07 -18.96
CA GLU A 217 11.30 25.11 -18.93
C GLU A 217 12.71 24.51 -18.83
N VAL A 218 13.72 25.36 -19.05
CA VAL A 218 15.13 24.97 -18.94
C VAL A 218 15.41 24.42 -17.53
N GLY A 219 15.90 23.19 -17.46
CA GLY A 219 16.16 22.50 -16.20
C GLY A 219 15.04 21.55 -15.75
N ALA A 220 13.95 21.40 -16.52
CA ALA A 220 12.93 20.40 -16.26
C ALA A 220 13.55 18.99 -16.16
N PRO A 221 13.30 18.25 -15.06
CA PRO A 221 13.82 16.89 -14.91
C PRO A 221 13.12 15.92 -15.87
N ALA A 222 13.82 14.85 -16.25
CA ALA A 222 13.22 13.77 -17.02
C ALA A 222 12.15 13.05 -16.18
N ALA A 223 11.03 12.66 -16.81
CA ALA A 223 10.03 11.83 -16.15
C ALA A 223 10.61 10.43 -15.85
N GLU A 224 10.28 9.91 -14.67
CA GLU A 224 10.63 8.54 -14.27
C GLU A 224 9.46 7.61 -14.57
N VAL A 225 9.76 6.46 -15.18
CA VAL A 225 8.77 5.43 -15.51
C VAL A 225 9.27 4.12 -14.95
N SER A 226 8.43 3.47 -14.13
CA SER A 226 8.65 2.12 -13.65
C SER A 226 7.59 1.18 -14.21
N SER A 227 7.95 -0.04 -14.56
CA SER A 227 6.99 -1.06 -14.99
C SER A 227 7.28 -2.42 -14.37
N VAL A 228 6.22 -3.22 -14.23
CA VAL A 228 6.31 -4.60 -13.76
C VAL A 228 5.63 -5.50 -14.78
N SER A 229 6.26 -6.62 -15.07
CA SER A 229 5.69 -7.68 -15.91
C SER A 229 5.94 -9.03 -15.26
N ALA A 230 5.13 -10.03 -15.58
CA ALA A 230 5.42 -11.39 -15.14
C ALA A 230 5.31 -12.42 -16.27
N GLY A 231 6.21 -13.39 -16.24
CA GLY A 231 6.06 -14.65 -16.97
C GLY A 231 4.95 -15.49 -16.34
N VAL A 232 4.01 -15.94 -17.16
CA VAL A 232 2.85 -16.75 -16.70
C VAL A 232 2.86 -18.15 -17.32
N SER A 233 4.02 -18.57 -17.84
CA SER A 233 4.23 -19.90 -18.42
C SER A 233 5.69 -20.30 -18.34
N ASN A 234 5.97 -21.60 -18.49
CA ASN A 234 7.32 -22.10 -18.73
C ASN A 234 7.33 -23.05 -19.93
N ALA A 235 6.98 -22.52 -21.09
CA ALA A 235 6.91 -23.31 -22.32
C ALA A 235 8.31 -23.85 -22.71
N PRO A 236 8.42 -25.08 -23.22
CA PRO A 236 9.69 -25.61 -23.70
C PRO A 236 10.26 -24.72 -24.82
N SER A 237 11.44 -24.13 -24.58
CA SER A 237 12.29 -23.49 -25.58
C SER A 237 13.55 -24.33 -25.70
N GLY A 238 13.86 -24.85 -26.89
CA GLY A 238 14.94 -25.83 -27.10
C GLY A 238 16.18 -25.63 -26.20
N ASN A 239 16.92 -24.53 -26.43
CA ASN A 239 17.93 -24.03 -25.49
C ASN A 239 17.79 -22.50 -25.41
N GLY A 240 17.44 -21.96 -24.24
CA GLY A 240 17.46 -20.52 -23.97
C GLY A 240 16.15 -19.95 -23.43
N ASN A 241 16.08 -18.63 -23.36
CA ASN A 241 14.91 -17.89 -22.89
C ASN A 241 13.65 -18.23 -23.70
N ASN A 242 12.53 -18.44 -23.02
CA ASN A 242 11.22 -18.69 -23.64
C ASN A 242 10.32 -17.44 -23.67
N HIS A 243 10.76 -16.32 -23.08
CA HIS A 243 10.07 -15.04 -23.13
C HIS A 243 10.96 -13.94 -23.69
N PHE A 244 10.34 -13.04 -24.45
CA PHE A 244 10.94 -11.83 -24.98
C PHE A 244 10.00 -10.65 -24.70
N LEU A 245 10.52 -9.62 -24.06
CA LEU A 245 9.79 -8.42 -23.66
C LEU A 245 10.48 -7.18 -24.20
N GLN A 246 9.69 -6.29 -24.77
CA GLN A 246 10.12 -4.93 -25.11
C GLN A 246 9.28 -3.90 -24.38
N ILE A 247 9.93 -2.89 -23.81
CA ILE A 247 9.25 -1.69 -23.32
C ILE A 247 9.64 -0.55 -24.27
N ARG A 248 8.61 0.13 -24.77
CA ARG A 248 8.74 1.21 -25.72
C ARG A 248 7.91 2.41 -25.27
N TYR A 249 8.33 3.61 -25.63
CA TYR A 249 7.68 4.84 -25.19
C TYR A 249 7.62 5.89 -26.30
N GLY A 250 6.74 6.89 -26.10
CA GLY A 250 6.57 8.02 -27.01
C GLY A 250 5.84 7.65 -28.31
N THR A 251 5.50 8.68 -29.07
CA THR A 251 4.81 8.55 -30.37
C THR A 251 5.68 7.91 -31.44
N GLU A 252 7.01 8.00 -31.31
CA GLU A 252 7.98 7.36 -32.20
C GLU A 252 8.24 5.88 -31.85
N ASN A 253 7.61 5.36 -30.77
CA ASN A 253 7.76 3.98 -30.32
C ASN A 253 9.23 3.60 -30.03
N ALA A 254 9.96 4.54 -29.41
CA ALA A 254 11.37 4.40 -29.07
C ALA A 254 11.59 3.23 -28.10
N LEU A 255 12.63 2.43 -28.36
CA LEU A 255 12.95 1.26 -27.54
C LEU A 255 13.67 1.68 -26.26
N ALA A 256 13.07 1.40 -25.10
CA ALA A 256 13.69 1.62 -23.79
C ALA A 256 14.30 0.33 -23.23
N VAL A 257 13.58 -0.79 -23.31
CA VAL A 257 14.02 -2.08 -22.77
C VAL A 257 13.88 -3.16 -23.84
N ASN A 258 14.89 -4.02 -23.94
CA ASN A 258 14.90 -5.21 -24.78
C ASN A 258 15.41 -6.39 -23.94
N PHE A 259 14.50 -7.21 -23.43
CA PHE A 259 14.78 -8.15 -22.36
C PHE A 259 14.31 -9.57 -22.70
N GLN A 260 15.05 -10.57 -22.26
CA GLN A 260 14.70 -11.99 -22.42
C GLN A 260 14.83 -12.69 -21.08
N PHE A 261 13.90 -13.60 -20.79
CA PHE A 261 13.89 -14.37 -19.55
C PHE A 261 13.25 -15.75 -19.75
N GLN A 262 13.31 -16.57 -18.70
CA GLN A 262 12.79 -17.92 -18.72
C GLN A 262 11.73 -18.15 -17.63
N GLY A 263 10.63 -18.80 -18.01
CA GLY A 263 9.64 -19.34 -17.08
C GLY A 263 8.79 -18.27 -16.39
N TYR A 264 8.31 -18.63 -15.20
CA TYR A 264 7.63 -17.73 -14.30
C TYR A 264 8.68 -16.79 -13.69
N GLU A 265 8.53 -15.49 -13.86
CA GLU A 265 9.49 -14.50 -13.36
C GLU A 265 8.77 -13.17 -13.23
N VAL A 266 8.99 -12.44 -12.12
CA VAL A 266 8.51 -11.07 -11.95
C VAL A 266 9.65 -10.12 -12.32
N ASN A 267 9.47 -9.40 -13.43
CA ASN A 267 10.47 -8.48 -13.95
C ASN A 267 10.06 -7.04 -13.67
N ARG A 268 10.98 -6.26 -13.10
CA ARG A 268 10.80 -4.84 -12.75
C ARG A 268 11.81 -4.02 -13.55
N PHE A 269 11.35 -2.93 -14.17
CA PHE A 269 12.15 -2.00 -14.97
C PHE A 269 11.90 -0.57 -14.53
#